data_AF-A0A1Q5U859-F1
#
_entry.id   AF-A0A1Q5U859-F1
#
_cell.length_a   1.000
_cell.length_b   1.000
_cell.length_c   1.000
_cell.angle_alpha   90.00
_cell.angle_beta   90.00
_cell.angle_gamma   90.00
#
_symmetry.space_group_name_H-M   'P 1'
#
loop_
_entity.id
_entity.type
_entity.pdbx_description
1 polymer ?
#
loop_
_entity_poly.entity_id
_entity_poly.type
_entity_poly.pdbx_seq_one_letter_code
_entity_poly.pdbx_strand_id
1 'polypeptide(L)'
;MSANREIFNEPCLTISNQLSDFITRRHDKALRPLHFADMSLLQFSAELECYLSVLDSGGSIALCRGEKLASIHLSQRLETIFKTPLPRMLDGPQLTWTTIILVVGPRFDGSSTLRIGESLVELAEDDQELLRSGAPWRFLNPWPDRGDCTKELRSSEMTLQEIKETRQKPLQIIAMSLLNCIKTNTLLPLKQKFRNQSLHGTVHSTDTPTAPVLQKKRRRVKKIDLPHVQTFVI
;
A
#
# COMPACT_ATOMS: atom_id res chain seq x y z
N MET A 1 -27.50 -45.50 23.59
CA MET A 1 -28.24 -44.23 23.43
C MET A 1 -27.38 -43.17 24.13
N SER A 2 -26.47 -42.48 23.43
CA SER A 2 -26.69 -41.21 22.70
C SER A 2 -27.12 -40.09 23.66
N ALA A 3 -26.53 -38.89 23.75
CA ALA A 3 -25.44 -38.24 23.02
C ALA A 3 -25.01 -36.96 23.77
N ASN A 4 -23.75 -36.55 23.55
CA ASN A 4 -23.23 -35.19 23.36
C ASN A 4 -24.00 -33.98 23.96
N ARG A 5 -23.27 -33.15 24.71
CA ARG A 5 -22.84 -31.82 24.23
C ARG A 5 -21.76 -31.23 25.13
N GLU A 6 -20.55 -31.20 24.59
CA GLU A 6 -19.51 -30.25 24.95
C GLU A 6 -20.07 -28.83 24.81
N ILE A 7 -19.83 -27.99 25.82
CA ILE A 7 -20.04 -26.55 25.74
C ILE A 7 -18.66 -25.93 25.86
N PHE A 8 -17.92 -25.94 24.75
CA PHE A 8 -16.84 -24.98 24.52
C PHE A 8 -17.50 -23.61 24.31
N ASN A 9 -17.65 -22.85 25.38
CA ASN A 9 -17.99 -21.44 25.27
C ASN A 9 -16.71 -20.63 25.08
N GLU A 10 -16.26 -20.60 23.84
CA GLU A 10 -15.51 -19.49 23.29
C GLU A 10 -16.47 -18.28 23.15
N PRO A 11 -16.05 -17.07 23.55
CA PRO A 11 -16.10 -15.95 22.65
C PRO A 11 -14.80 -15.99 21.86
N CYS A 12 -14.89 -16.49 20.63
CA CYS A 12 -13.87 -16.28 19.60
C CYS A 12 -13.75 -14.76 19.41
N LEU A 13 -12.81 -14.13 20.11
CA LEU A 13 -12.39 -12.76 19.84
C LEU A 13 -11.53 -12.79 18.58
N THR A 14 -12.19 -13.05 17.43
CA THR A 14 -11.63 -12.84 16.09
C THR A 14 -11.60 -11.34 15.80
N ILE A 15 -10.88 -10.59 16.62
CA ILE A 15 -10.25 -9.35 16.18
C ILE A 15 -8.78 -9.68 16.28
N SER A 16 -8.17 -9.91 15.12
CA SER A 16 -6.73 -10.05 14.97
C SER A 16 -6.06 -8.80 15.54
N ASN A 17 -5.78 -8.79 16.84
CA ASN A 17 -4.71 -8.00 17.44
C ASN A 17 -3.38 -8.63 16.99
N GLN A 18 -3.18 -8.73 15.67
CA GLN A 18 -1.85 -8.90 15.11
C GLN A 18 -1.14 -7.60 15.47
N LEU A 19 -0.44 -7.63 16.60
CA LEU A 19 0.54 -6.63 16.96
C LEU A 19 1.42 -6.42 15.73
N SER A 20 1.30 -5.26 15.10
CA SER A 20 2.12 -4.96 13.93
C SER A 20 3.59 -5.08 14.34
N ASP A 21 4.35 -5.78 13.53
CA ASP A 21 5.73 -6.12 13.79
C ASP A 21 6.62 -4.94 13.36
N PHE A 22 6.95 -4.08 14.33
CA PHE A 22 7.82 -2.92 14.16
C PHE A 22 9.31 -3.24 14.37
N ILE A 23 9.65 -4.51 14.61
CA ILE A 23 11.01 -4.91 15.02
C ILE A 23 11.63 -5.79 13.95
N THR A 24 10.87 -6.77 13.46
CA THR A 24 11.40 -7.80 12.59
C THR A 24 11.30 -7.36 11.13
N ARG A 25 12.45 -7.24 10.48
CA ARG A 25 12.49 -7.27 9.01
C ARG A 25 12.50 -8.73 8.57
N ARG A 26 11.38 -9.22 8.04
CA ARG A 26 11.27 -10.59 7.51
C ARG A 26 11.81 -10.73 6.09
N HIS A 27 12.28 -9.64 5.50
CA HIS A 27 12.87 -9.62 4.16
C HIS A 27 14.22 -8.89 4.19
N ASP A 28 15.24 -9.49 3.58
CA ASP A 28 16.59 -8.90 3.46
C ASP A 28 16.61 -7.69 2.52
N LYS A 29 15.63 -7.61 1.62
CA LYS A 29 15.51 -6.53 0.64
C LYS A 29 14.62 -5.42 1.19
N ALA A 30 15.15 -4.21 1.27
CA ALA A 30 14.36 -3.01 1.54
C ALA A 30 13.32 -2.78 0.43
N LEU A 31 12.11 -2.40 0.83
CA LEU A 31 11.04 -2.01 -0.08
C LEU A 31 11.46 -0.77 -0.86
N ARG A 32 11.32 -0.84 -2.17
CA ARG A 32 11.61 0.29 -3.06
C ARG A 32 10.39 1.20 -3.19
N PRO A 33 10.59 2.50 -3.42
CA PRO A 33 9.52 3.39 -3.83
C PRO A 33 8.85 2.89 -5.11
N LEU A 34 7.52 3.00 -5.18
CA LEU A 34 6.70 2.51 -6.29
C LEU A 34 6.57 3.54 -7.43
N HIS A 35 7.68 4.19 -7.80
CA HIS A 35 7.69 5.17 -8.89
C HIS A 35 7.80 4.50 -10.26
N PHE A 36 6.69 4.43 -11.00
CA PHE A 36 6.65 3.80 -12.32
C PHE A 36 7.61 4.40 -13.36
N ALA A 37 8.05 5.65 -13.19
CA ALA A 37 8.96 6.29 -14.15
C ALA A 37 10.32 5.57 -14.22
N ASP A 38 10.71 4.91 -13.13
CA ASP A 38 12.04 4.34 -12.95
C ASP A 38 12.02 2.79 -13.01
N MET A 39 10.86 2.19 -13.32
CA MET A 39 10.70 0.73 -13.29
C MET A 39 9.79 0.19 -14.40
N SER A 40 10.12 -0.99 -14.89
CA SER A 40 9.25 -1.76 -15.81
C SER A 40 7.99 -2.27 -15.10
N LEU A 41 6.95 -2.60 -15.86
CA LEU A 41 5.71 -3.18 -15.31
C LEU A 41 5.96 -4.47 -14.52
N LEU A 42 6.88 -5.32 -15.00
CA LEU A 42 7.26 -6.55 -14.30
C LEU A 42 7.90 -6.25 -12.94
N GLN A 43 8.84 -5.29 -12.91
CA GLN A 43 9.47 -4.85 -11.66
C GLN A 43 8.44 -4.22 -10.71
N PHE A 44 7.48 -3.45 -11.23
CA PHE A 44 6.42 -2.85 -10.43
C PHE A 44 5.53 -3.90 -9.78
N SER A 45 5.13 -4.92 -10.55
CA SER A 45 4.37 -6.07 -10.04
C SER A 45 5.13 -6.81 -8.93
N ALA A 46 6.40 -7.15 -9.19
CA ALA A 46 7.23 -7.84 -8.21
C ALA A 46 7.44 -7.01 -6.93
N GLU A 47 7.57 -5.69 -7.05
CA GLU A 47 7.69 -4.84 -5.86
C GLU A 47 6.37 -4.75 -5.09
N LEU A 48 5.22 -4.66 -5.77
CA LEU A 48 3.90 -4.73 -5.10
C LEU A 48 3.70 -6.04 -4.34
N GLU A 49 4.14 -7.17 -4.88
CA GLU A 49 4.13 -8.46 -4.18
C GLU A 49 4.96 -8.42 -2.89
N CYS A 50 6.11 -7.73 -2.89
CA CYS A 50 6.89 -7.51 -1.66
C CYS A 50 6.10 -6.69 -0.62
N TYR A 51 5.43 -5.60 -1.04
CA TYR A 51 4.59 -4.81 -0.13
C TYR A 51 3.44 -5.63 0.46
N LEU A 52 2.77 -6.44 -0.36
CA LEU A 52 1.69 -7.33 0.10
C LEU A 52 2.21 -8.37 1.10
N SER A 53 3.34 -9.00 0.82
CA SER A 53 3.98 -9.96 1.74
C SER A 53 4.30 -9.31 3.10
N VAL A 54 4.77 -8.06 3.11
CA VAL A 54 5.00 -7.32 4.36
C VAL A 54 3.70 -7.15 5.14
N LEU A 55 2.63 -6.71 4.48
CA LEU A 55 1.33 -6.51 5.11
C LEU A 55 0.69 -7.81 5.61
N ASP A 56 0.72 -8.89 4.81
CA ASP A 56 0.17 -10.20 5.16
C ASP A 56 0.88 -10.81 6.37
N SER A 57 2.15 -10.47 6.56
CA SER A 57 2.94 -10.88 7.73
C SER A 57 2.74 -10.00 8.97
N GLY A 58 1.95 -8.92 8.86
CA GLY A 58 1.77 -7.91 9.89
C GLY A 58 2.98 -6.97 10.07
N GLY A 59 3.90 -6.93 9.10
CA GLY A 59 5.13 -6.15 9.17
C GLY A 59 4.96 -4.65 8.90
N SER A 60 5.89 -3.84 9.40
CA SER A 60 5.92 -2.38 9.18
C SER A 60 6.48 -2.00 7.81
N ILE A 61 5.71 -1.19 7.05
CA ILE A 61 6.17 -0.61 5.79
C ILE A 61 7.30 0.37 6.04
N ALA A 62 7.20 1.22 7.06
CA ALA A 62 8.26 2.18 7.40
C ALA A 62 9.57 1.45 7.64
N LEU A 63 9.53 0.41 8.48
CA LEU A 63 10.69 -0.42 8.76
C LEU A 63 11.27 -0.99 7.46
N CYS A 64 10.43 -1.60 6.61
CA CYS A 64 10.89 -2.24 5.38
C CYS A 64 11.36 -1.23 4.32
N ARG A 65 10.91 0.03 4.35
CA ARG A 65 11.43 1.15 3.53
C ARG A 65 12.72 1.76 4.07
N GLY A 66 13.26 1.23 5.17
CA GLY A 66 14.55 1.67 5.72
C GLY A 66 14.45 2.66 6.88
N GLU A 67 13.24 3.02 7.34
CA GLU A 67 13.08 3.92 8.48
C GLU A 67 13.72 3.33 9.74
N LYS A 68 14.31 4.22 10.55
CA LYS A 68 14.88 3.86 11.85
C LYS A 68 13.79 3.97 12.90
N LEU A 69 13.32 2.84 13.42
CA LEU A 69 12.27 2.80 14.42
C LEU A 69 12.85 2.71 15.83
N ALA A 70 12.28 3.48 16.77
CA ALA A 70 12.68 3.47 18.18
C ALA A 70 12.40 2.10 18.83
N SER A 71 11.32 1.46 18.41
CA SER A 71 10.86 0.13 18.82
C SER A 71 11.92 -0.96 18.60
N ILE A 72 12.73 -0.87 17.54
CA ILE A 72 13.86 -1.78 17.31
C ILE A 72 14.90 -1.62 18.42
N HIS A 73 15.29 -0.37 18.72
CA HIS A 73 16.29 -0.11 19.75
C HIS A 73 15.78 -0.52 21.13
N LEU A 74 14.50 -0.26 21.42
CA LEU A 74 13.87 -0.67 22.67
C LEU A 74 13.86 -2.19 22.82
N SER A 75 13.54 -2.93 21.75
CA SER A 75 13.60 -4.39 21.75
C SER A 75 15.00 -4.91 22.05
N GLN A 76 16.03 -4.37 21.38
CA GLN A 76 17.42 -4.75 21.62
C GLN A 76 17.87 -4.45 23.05
N ARG A 77 17.37 -3.35 23.65
CA ARG A 77 17.67 -3.03 25.05
C ARG A 77 17.02 -4.01 26.01
N LEU A 78 15.80 -4.46 25.73
CA LEU A 78 15.13 -5.46 26.57
C LEU A 78 15.90 -6.78 26.62
N GLU A 79 16.46 -7.22 25.49
CA GLU A 79 17.31 -8.42 25.43
C GLU A 79 18.49 -8.37 26.42
N THR A 80 18.96 -7.18 26.81
CA THR A 80 20.06 -7.02 27.79
C THR A 80 19.62 -7.09 29.24
N ILE A 81 18.32 -7.02 29.52
CA ILE A 81 17.77 -7.04 30.89
C ILE A 81 17.49 -8.48 31.34
N PHE A 82 17.10 -9.35 30.41
CA PHE A 82 16.86 -10.76 30.68
C PHE A 82 18.18 -11.51 30.81
N LYS A 83 18.18 -12.53 31.68
CA LYS A 83 19.31 -13.44 31.89
C LYS A 83 19.61 -14.23 30.62
N THR A 84 18.58 -14.66 29.92
CA THR A 84 18.72 -15.23 28.58
C THR A 84 18.47 -14.14 27.54
N PRO A 85 19.46 -13.72 26.73
CA PRO A 85 19.27 -12.60 25.79
C PRO A 85 18.30 -12.94 24.66
N LEU A 86 18.17 -14.23 24.33
CA LEU A 86 17.17 -14.76 23.41
C LEU A 86 16.31 -15.79 24.16
N PRO A 87 14.97 -15.72 24.06
CA PRO A 87 14.09 -16.71 24.70
C PRO A 87 14.40 -18.13 24.23
N ARG A 88 14.41 -19.07 25.18
CA ARG A 88 14.64 -20.48 24.88
C ARG A 88 13.37 -21.11 24.31
N MET A 89 13.43 -21.51 23.05
CA MET A 89 12.34 -22.21 22.38
C MET A 89 12.45 -23.71 22.62
N LEU A 90 11.35 -24.33 23.02
CA LEU A 90 11.19 -25.79 23.04
C LEU A 90 10.62 -26.32 21.72
N ASP A 91 9.74 -25.53 21.09
CA ASP A 91 9.13 -25.84 19.80
C ASP A 91 8.65 -24.55 19.10
N GLY A 92 8.45 -24.61 17.78
CA GLY A 92 7.91 -23.53 16.96
C GLY A 92 8.90 -22.40 16.58
N PRO A 93 8.41 -21.31 15.96
CA PRO A 93 9.26 -20.23 15.48
C PRO A 93 9.87 -19.41 16.62
N GLN A 94 11.03 -18.81 16.36
CA GLN A 94 11.74 -17.96 17.32
C GLN A 94 10.93 -16.72 17.69
N LEU A 95 10.87 -16.42 19.00
CA LEU A 95 10.27 -15.19 19.52
C LEU A 95 11.33 -14.25 20.10
N THR A 96 11.00 -12.96 20.15
CA THR A 96 11.76 -11.96 20.89
C THR A 96 11.17 -11.75 22.28
N TRP A 97 11.96 -11.22 23.22
CA TRP A 97 11.43 -10.82 24.52
C TRP A 97 10.30 -9.80 24.42
N THR A 98 10.42 -8.86 23.49
CA THR A 98 9.37 -7.85 23.25
C THR A 98 8.03 -8.51 22.92
N THR A 99 8.02 -9.50 22.02
CA THR A 99 6.81 -10.27 21.69
C THR A 99 6.24 -10.98 22.93
N ILE A 100 7.09 -11.65 23.70
CA ILE A 100 6.66 -12.37 24.91
C ILE A 100 6.03 -11.41 25.93
N ILE A 101 6.70 -10.29 26.22
CA ILE A 101 6.22 -9.30 27.20
C ILE A 101 4.87 -8.71 26.76
N LEU A 102 4.71 -8.38 25.48
CA LEU A 102 3.46 -7.80 24.96
C LEU A 102 2.30 -8.79 25.05
N VAL A 103 2.53 -10.07 24.79
CA VAL A 103 1.49 -11.12 24.88
C VAL A 103 1.13 -11.42 26.32
N VAL A 104 2.13 -11.55 27.19
CA VAL A 104 1.94 -11.84 28.61
C VAL A 104 1.26 -10.69 29.35
N GLY A 105 1.52 -9.45 28.93
CA GLY A 105 0.85 -8.28 29.49
C GLY A 105 1.42 -7.83 30.84
N PRO A 106 0.69 -6.97 31.58
CA PRO A 106 1.18 -6.32 32.80
C PRO A 106 1.31 -7.24 34.01
N ARG A 107 0.70 -8.43 33.98
CA ARG A 107 0.66 -9.38 35.10
C ARG A 107 0.82 -10.78 34.56
N PHE A 108 2.03 -11.31 34.65
CA PHE A 108 2.28 -12.73 34.40
C PHE A 108 2.10 -13.52 35.68
N ASP A 109 1.28 -14.57 35.65
CA ASP A 109 1.15 -15.57 36.72
C ASP A 109 1.37 -17.00 36.19
N GLY A 110 1.82 -17.13 34.93
CA GLY A 110 1.97 -18.40 34.23
C GLY A 110 3.12 -19.28 34.73
N SER A 111 3.14 -20.50 34.19
CA SER A 111 4.17 -21.51 34.47
C SER A 111 5.52 -21.19 33.81
N SER A 112 6.56 -21.98 34.11
CA SER A 112 7.88 -21.83 33.48
C SER A 112 7.88 -22.17 31.99
N THR A 113 6.84 -22.85 31.51
CA THR A 113 6.58 -23.06 30.08
C THR A 113 5.41 -22.21 29.61
N LEU A 114 5.59 -21.53 28.49
CA LEU A 114 4.61 -20.59 27.95
C LEU A 114 4.38 -20.89 26.47
N ARG A 115 3.11 -21.09 26.08
CA ARG A 115 2.71 -21.23 24.68
C ARG A 115 2.21 -19.89 24.13
N ILE A 116 2.82 -19.42 23.05
CA ILE A 116 2.42 -18.20 22.32
C ILE A 116 2.24 -18.57 20.85
N GLY A 117 0.99 -18.66 20.40
CA GLY A 117 0.67 -19.18 19.07
C GLY A 117 1.21 -20.60 18.88
N GLU A 118 2.03 -20.78 17.85
CA GLU A 118 2.69 -22.05 17.52
C GLU A 118 4.02 -22.27 18.27
N SER A 119 4.46 -21.29 19.05
CA SER A 119 5.72 -21.35 19.78
C SER A 119 5.53 -21.83 21.21
N LEU A 120 6.40 -22.73 21.65
CA LEU A 120 6.53 -23.14 23.05
C LEU A 120 7.86 -22.62 23.61
N VAL A 121 7.79 -21.81 24.65
CA VAL A 121 8.94 -21.13 25.28
C VAL A 121 9.17 -21.70 26.67
N GLU A 122 10.43 -21.93 27.02
CA GLU A 122 10.86 -22.20 28.40
C GLU A 122 11.49 -20.93 28.99
N LEU A 123 11.02 -20.55 30.17
CA LEU A 123 11.47 -19.38 30.91
C LEU A 123 12.38 -19.81 32.05
N ALA A 124 13.57 -19.21 32.13
CA ALA A 124 14.41 -19.33 33.32
C ALA A 124 13.71 -18.68 34.53
N GLU A 125 13.99 -19.17 35.74
CA GLU A 125 13.33 -18.69 36.97
C GLU A 125 13.47 -17.18 37.16
N ASP A 126 14.69 -16.63 36.99
CA ASP A 126 14.97 -15.19 37.10
C ASP A 126 14.19 -14.38 36.03
N ASP A 127 14.12 -14.88 34.80
CA ASP A 127 13.40 -14.24 33.69
C ASP A 127 11.89 -14.26 33.91
N GLN A 128 11.40 -15.36 34.48
CA GLN A 128 10.01 -15.51 34.88
C GLN A 128 9.65 -14.54 36.00
N GLU A 129 10.47 -14.41 37.05
CA GLU A 129 10.25 -13.45 38.13
C GLU A 129 10.20 -12.01 37.61
N LEU A 130 11.11 -11.68 36.67
CA LEU A 130 11.10 -10.38 36.00
C LEU A 130 9.79 -10.14 35.24
N LEU A 131 9.26 -11.13 34.51
CA LEU A 131 7.95 -11.02 33.85
C LEU A 131 6.81 -10.84 34.87
N ARG A 132 6.82 -11.59 35.98
CA ARG A 132 5.81 -11.48 37.04
C ARG A 132 5.77 -10.09 37.67
N SER A 133 6.91 -9.41 37.75
CA SER A 133 6.98 -8.03 38.27
C SER A 133 6.16 -7.02 37.44
N GLY A 134 5.88 -7.34 36.16
CA GLY A 134 5.22 -6.44 35.22
C GLY A 134 6.06 -5.23 34.79
N ALA A 135 7.28 -5.07 35.32
CA ALA A 135 8.15 -3.94 35.00
C ALA A 135 8.50 -3.87 33.50
N PRO A 136 8.89 -4.97 32.82
CA PRO A 136 9.18 -4.93 31.38
C PRO A 136 8.00 -4.43 30.54
N TRP A 137 6.78 -4.86 30.87
CA TRP A 137 5.58 -4.43 30.15
C TRP A 137 5.34 -2.93 30.30
N ARG A 138 5.60 -2.35 31.48
CA ARG A 138 5.46 -0.91 31.72
C ARG A 138 6.46 -0.08 30.91
N PHE A 139 7.63 -0.60 30.59
CA PHE A 139 8.58 0.06 29.69
C PHE A 139 8.12 0.04 28.23
N LEU A 140 7.38 -1.00 27.84
CA LEU A 140 6.85 -1.13 26.48
C LEU A 140 5.53 -0.38 26.28
N ASN A 141 4.71 -0.20 27.31
CA ASN A 141 3.38 0.37 27.17
C ASN A 141 3.38 1.91 27.26
N PRO A 142 2.84 2.63 26.27
CA PRO A 142 2.13 2.14 25.09
C PRO A 142 3.08 1.62 24.00
N TRP A 143 2.72 0.50 23.38
CA TRP A 143 3.43 -0.09 22.24
C TRP A 143 2.59 0.02 20.95
N PRO A 144 3.21 0.30 19.79
CA PRO A 144 4.61 0.71 19.60
C PRO A 144 4.83 2.18 20.02
N ASP A 145 6.06 2.67 19.90
CA ASP A 145 6.37 4.09 20.11
C ASP A 145 5.54 5.00 19.18
N ARG A 146 5.08 6.14 19.70
CA ARG A 146 4.24 7.08 18.94
C ARG A 146 4.95 7.65 17.71
N GLY A 147 6.26 7.88 17.81
CA GLY A 147 7.09 8.33 16.69
C GLY A 147 7.16 7.27 15.59
N ASP A 148 7.18 6.00 15.95
CA ASP A 148 7.15 4.89 14.98
C ASP A 148 5.79 4.77 14.29
N CYS A 149 4.67 4.92 15.02
CA CYS A 149 3.34 5.03 14.40
C CYS A 149 3.28 6.17 13.37
N THR A 150 3.90 7.31 13.69
CA THR A 150 3.92 8.47 12.80
C THR A 150 4.72 8.18 11.52
N LYS A 151 5.86 7.49 11.64
CA LYS A 151 6.66 7.05 10.48
C LYS A 151 5.92 6.03 9.64
N GLU A 152 5.21 5.09 10.26
CA GLU A 152 4.41 4.08 9.58
C GLU A 152 3.28 4.70 8.78
N LEU A 153 2.52 5.62 9.40
CA LEU A 153 1.46 6.35 8.72
C LEU A 153 2.00 7.12 7.53
N ARG A 154 3.08 7.89 7.72
CA ARG A 154 3.73 8.63 6.64
C ARG A 154 4.19 7.73 5.49
N SER A 155 4.80 6.59 5.81
CA SER A 155 5.29 5.63 4.81
C SER A 155 4.13 4.99 4.03
N SER A 156 3.03 4.69 4.72
CA SER A 156 1.81 4.16 4.12
C SER A 156 1.13 5.18 3.20
N GLU A 157 0.99 6.44 3.65
CA GLU A 157 0.44 7.53 2.85
C GLU A 157 1.26 7.80 1.60
N MET A 158 2.60 7.81 1.72
CA MET A 158 3.51 7.94 0.59
C MET A 158 3.35 6.79 -0.40
N THR A 159 3.33 5.55 0.09
CA THR A 159 3.13 4.35 -0.75
C THR A 159 1.79 4.41 -1.48
N LEU A 160 0.71 4.81 -0.81
CA LEU A 160 -0.60 4.97 -1.42
C LEU A 160 -0.59 6.04 -2.53
N GLN A 161 0.12 7.15 -2.31
CA GLN A 161 0.27 8.20 -3.30
C GLN A 161 1.06 7.72 -4.53
N GLU A 162 2.16 6.99 -4.33
CA GLU A 162 2.96 6.38 -5.41
C GLU A 162 2.12 5.43 -6.27
N ILE A 163 1.26 4.61 -5.64
CA ILE A 163 0.33 3.71 -6.35
C ILE A 163 -0.70 4.52 -7.16
N LYS A 164 -1.28 5.58 -6.58
CA LYS A 164 -2.25 6.44 -7.27
C LYS A 164 -1.65 7.11 -8.50
N GLU A 165 -0.46 7.65 -8.39
CA GLU A 165 0.28 8.26 -9.51
C GLU A 165 0.61 7.24 -10.58
N THR A 166 1.06 6.06 -10.16
CA THR A 166 1.33 4.96 -11.08
C THR A 166 0.08 4.50 -11.81
N ARG A 167 -1.11 4.51 -11.19
CA ARG A 167 -2.36 4.18 -11.90
C ARG A 167 -2.71 5.20 -13.00
N GLN A 168 -2.33 6.46 -12.84
CA GLN A 168 -2.63 7.53 -13.80
C GLN A 168 -1.66 7.54 -14.99
N LYS A 169 -0.41 7.11 -14.81
CA LYS A 169 0.66 7.19 -15.82
C LYS A 169 0.46 6.28 -17.05
N PRO A 170 0.14 4.99 -16.94
CA PRO A 170 -0.12 4.12 -18.09
C PRO A 170 -1.26 4.64 -18.96
N LEU A 171 -2.34 5.16 -18.34
CA LEU A 171 -3.46 5.76 -19.06
C LEU A 171 -3.03 7.02 -19.83
N GLN A 172 -2.21 7.88 -19.23
CA GLN A 172 -1.65 9.05 -19.91
C GLN A 172 -0.66 8.68 -21.02
N ILE A 173 0.22 7.70 -20.81
CA ILE A 173 1.18 7.23 -21.81
C ILE A 173 0.45 6.62 -23.00
N ILE A 174 -0.57 5.78 -22.76
CA ILE A 174 -1.42 5.22 -23.81
C ILE A 174 -2.15 6.34 -24.55
N ALA A 175 -2.77 7.27 -23.84
CA ALA A 175 -3.48 8.39 -24.45
C ALA A 175 -2.56 9.28 -25.29
N MET A 176 -1.35 9.58 -24.81
CA MET A 176 -0.35 10.38 -25.52
C MET A 176 0.24 9.64 -26.71
N SER A 177 0.51 8.34 -26.59
CA SER A 177 0.98 7.50 -27.69
C SER A 177 -0.09 7.37 -28.78
N LEU A 178 -1.35 7.14 -28.40
CA LEU A 178 -2.49 7.14 -29.33
C LEU A 178 -2.67 8.50 -29.99
N LEU A 179 -2.60 9.60 -29.23
CA LEU A 179 -2.71 10.95 -29.77
C LEU A 179 -1.59 11.25 -30.79
N ASN A 180 -0.36 10.84 -30.48
CA ASN A 180 0.76 10.96 -31.43
C ASN A 180 0.56 10.09 -32.66
N CYS A 181 0.12 8.84 -32.49
CA CYS A 181 -0.18 7.92 -33.58
C CYS A 181 -1.27 8.48 -34.52
N ILE A 182 -2.33 9.08 -33.96
CA ILE A 182 -3.38 9.75 -34.73
C ILE A 182 -2.84 11.00 -35.44
N LYS A 183 -1.98 11.78 -34.77
CA LYS A 183 -1.36 12.97 -35.38
C LYS A 183 -0.46 12.59 -36.55
N THR A 184 0.38 11.57 -36.40
CA THR A 184 1.37 11.16 -37.41
C THR A 184 0.75 10.37 -38.55
N ASN A 185 -0.15 9.43 -38.26
CA ASN A 185 -0.67 8.50 -39.27
C ASN A 185 -1.98 8.97 -39.91
N THR A 186 -2.69 9.93 -39.32
CA THR A 186 -4.01 10.35 -39.82
C THR A 186 -4.04 11.84 -40.16
N LEU A 187 -3.67 12.70 -39.21
CA LEU A 187 -3.82 14.15 -39.41
C LEU A 187 -2.77 14.76 -40.34
N LEU A 188 -1.51 14.31 -40.28
CA LEU A 188 -0.44 14.80 -41.15
C LEU A 188 -0.67 14.44 -42.64
N PRO A 189 -0.96 13.18 -43.00
CA PRO A 189 -1.28 12.79 -44.38
C PRO A 189 -2.53 13.49 -44.93
N LEU A 190 -3.56 13.67 -44.10
CA LEU A 190 -4.77 14.40 -44.50
C LEU A 190 -4.49 15.87 -44.79
N LYS A 191 -3.74 16.57 -43.92
CA LYS A 191 -3.35 17.96 -44.15
C LYS A 191 -2.54 18.12 -45.45
N GLN A 192 -1.66 17.18 -45.76
CA GLN A 192 -0.85 17.21 -46.97
C GLN A 192 -1.70 16.97 -48.23
N LYS A 193 -2.66 16.05 -48.16
CA LYS A 193 -3.62 15.78 -49.26
C LYS A 193 -4.52 16.99 -49.54
N PHE A 194 -5.04 17.66 -48.51
CA PHE A 194 -5.83 18.87 -48.67
C PHE A 194 -5.01 20.05 -49.23
N ARG A 195 -3.75 20.19 -48.81
CA ARG A 195 -2.85 21.23 -49.34
C ARG A 195 -2.54 21.01 -50.83
N ASN A 196 -2.32 19.76 -51.24
CA ASN A 196 -2.05 19.42 -52.63
C ASN A 196 -3.30 19.58 -53.53
N GLN A 197 -4.50 19.33 -53.00
CA GLN A 197 -5.75 19.61 -53.72
C GLN A 197 -6.03 21.11 -53.86
N SER A 198 -5.66 21.91 -52.87
CA SER A 198 -5.74 23.39 -52.95
C SER A 198 -4.75 24.00 -53.96
N LEU A 199 -3.63 23.32 -54.24
CA LEU A 199 -2.61 23.79 -55.20
C LEU A 199 -2.92 23.37 -56.64
N HIS A 200 -3.66 22.27 -56.84
CA HIS A 200 -4.12 21.83 -58.18
C HIS A 200 -5.46 22.43 -58.63
N GLY A 201 -6.11 23.25 -57.79
CA GLY A 201 -7.36 23.93 -58.12
C GLY A 201 -7.22 25.24 -58.91
N THR A 202 -6.01 25.65 -59.29
CA THR A 202 -5.76 26.96 -59.92
C THR A 202 -5.18 26.80 -61.33
N VAL A 203 -5.96 26.30 -62.29
CA VAL A 203 -5.70 26.52 -63.72
C VAL A 203 -7.04 26.83 -64.43
N HIS A 204 -7.14 28.10 -64.84
CA HIS A 204 -8.01 28.76 -65.82
C HIS A 204 -9.42 28.23 -66.14
N SER A 205 -10.42 29.09 -65.88
CA SER A 205 -11.29 29.55 -66.96
C SER A 205 -11.65 31.02 -66.73
N THR A 206 -11.24 31.87 -67.66
CA THR A 206 -11.81 33.21 -67.85
C THR A 206 -13.29 33.05 -68.23
N ASP A 207 -14.15 33.80 -67.56
CA ASP A 207 -15.20 34.63 -68.19
C ASP A 207 -16.18 35.14 -67.11
N THR A 208 -16.15 36.45 -66.88
CA THR A 208 -17.25 37.24 -66.28
C THR A 208 -18.37 37.36 -67.34
N PRO A 209 -19.69 37.49 -67.03
CA PRO A 209 -20.17 38.38 -65.98
C PRO A 209 -21.51 38.02 -65.26
N THR A 210 -21.82 38.87 -64.27
CA THR A 210 -23.17 39.24 -63.76
C THR A 210 -23.69 38.49 -62.53
N ALA A 211 -23.95 39.27 -61.47
CA ALA A 211 -24.57 38.87 -60.21
C ALA A 211 -25.98 38.27 -60.40
N PRO A 212 -26.42 37.38 -59.49
CA PRO A 212 -27.45 37.83 -58.54
C PRO A 212 -27.38 37.22 -57.12
N VAL A 213 -27.82 38.05 -56.17
CA VAL A 213 -28.77 37.76 -55.07
C VAL A 213 -28.47 36.62 -54.06
N LEU A 214 -28.12 37.07 -52.85
CA LEU A 214 -28.55 36.60 -51.53
C LEU A 214 -29.51 35.38 -51.48
N GLN A 215 -29.04 34.26 -50.92
CA GLN A 215 -29.84 33.49 -49.96
C GLN A 215 -28.99 32.99 -48.78
N LYS A 216 -29.20 33.62 -47.61
CA LYS A 216 -28.78 33.11 -46.30
C LYS A 216 -29.52 31.79 -46.02
N LYS A 217 -28.84 30.64 -46.15
CA LYS A 217 -29.34 29.37 -45.61
C LYS A 217 -28.72 29.13 -44.23
N ARG A 218 -29.33 29.72 -43.20
CA ARG A 218 -29.08 29.39 -41.79
C ARG A 218 -29.45 27.92 -41.56
N ARG A 219 -28.46 27.04 -41.41
CA ARG A 219 -28.68 25.72 -40.79
C ARG A 219 -28.56 25.89 -39.27
N ARG A 220 -29.69 25.75 -38.58
CA ARG A 220 -29.80 25.74 -37.12
C ARG A 220 -28.96 24.61 -36.54
N VAL A 221 -28.07 24.97 -35.63
CA VAL A 221 -27.43 24.04 -34.69
C VAL A 221 -28.55 23.43 -33.84
N LYS A 222 -28.71 22.10 -33.87
CA LYS A 222 -29.52 21.39 -32.87
C LYS A 222 -28.76 21.44 -31.56
N LYS A 223 -29.32 22.17 -30.58
CA LYS A 223 -28.97 22.06 -29.16
C LYS A 223 -29.23 20.60 -28.76
N ILE A 224 -28.20 19.92 -28.26
CA ILE A 224 -28.36 18.67 -27.53
C ILE A 224 -28.40 19.07 -26.06
N ASP A 225 -29.53 18.79 -25.42
CA ASP A 225 -29.76 19.06 -24.01
C ASP A 225 -28.87 18.13 -23.17
N LEU A 226 -28.08 18.73 -22.26
CA LEU A 226 -27.45 17.99 -21.16
C LEU A 226 -28.48 17.80 -20.04
N PRO A 227 -28.59 16.59 -19.45
CA PRO A 227 -29.44 16.39 -18.30
C PRO A 227 -28.86 17.04 -17.04
N HIS A 228 -29.78 17.64 -16.30
CA HIS A 228 -29.68 18.20 -14.95
C HIS A 228 -28.96 17.24 -13.98
N VAL A 229 -27.90 17.71 -13.32
CA VAL A 229 -27.37 17.08 -12.10
C VAL A 229 -27.74 18.00 -10.95
N GLN A 230 -28.72 17.57 -10.15
CA GLN A 230 -29.05 18.15 -8.86
C GLN A 230 -27.94 17.78 -7.88
N THR A 231 -27.21 18.77 -7.38
CA THR A 231 -26.33 18.60 -6.22
C THR A 231 -27.17 18.76 -4.96
N PHE A 232 -27.35 17.66 -4.23
CA PHE A 232 -27.86 17.68 -2.87
C PHE A 232 -26.77 18.20 -1.92
N VAL A 233 -27.18 19.11 -1.03
CA VAL A 233 -26.46 19.54 0.16
C VAL A 233 -26.80 18.56 1.28
N ILE A 234 -25.78 17.88 1.82
CA ILE A 234 -25.69 17.46 3.23
C ILE A 234 -24.21 17.57 3.62
#